data_AF-K1U5V7-F1
#
_entry.id   AF-K1U5V7-F1
#
_cell.length_a   1.000
_cell.length_b   1.000
_cell.length_c   1.000
_cell.angle_alpha   90.00
_cell.angle_beta   90.00
_cell.angle_gamma   90.00
#
_symmetry.space_group_name_H-M   'P 1'
#
loop_
_entity.id
_entity.type
_entity.pdbx_description
1 polymer ?
#
loop_
_entity_poly.entity_id
_entity_poly.type
_entity_poly.pdbx_seq_one_letter_code
_entity_poly.pdbx_strand_id
1 'polypeptide(L)' 'MEMIMKKTIFEEMGGTYIRHGDYFIPCLTLTEEEQRFIGVWGQRHLRYLKEYRRSVYLNLLTSGRLNSYLADIEEQ' A
#
# COMPACT_ATOMS: atom_id res chain seq x y z
N MET A 1 40.87 1.60 12.71
CA MET A 1 39.74 2.49 13.06
C MET A 1 38.52 1.89 12.41
N GLU A 2 37.64 1.28 13.20
CA GLU A 2 36.36 0.79 12.71
C GLU A 2 35.46 2.00 12.52
N MET A 3 35.07 2.31 11.28
CA MET A 3 34.05 3.33 11.05
C MET A 3 32.72 2.74 11.47
N ILE A 4 32.20 3.16 12.62
CA ILE A 4 30.83 2.83 13.02
C ILE A 4 29.90 3.53 12.02
N MET A 5 29.39 2.76 11.07
CA MET A 5 28.33 3.21 10.17
C MET A 5 27.13 3.55 11.03
N LYS A 6 26.70 4.82 10.99
CA LYS A 6 25.45 5.21 11.63
C LYS A 6 24.31 4.50 10.91
N LYS A 7 23.39 3.94 11.70
CA LYS A 7 22.15 3.38 11.16
C LYS A 7 21.40 4.46 10.40
N THR A 8 20.80 4.07 9.28
CA THR A 8 19.88 4.91 8.53
C THR A 8 18.54 5.02 9.26
N ILE A 9 17.76 6.06 8.95
CA ILE A 9 16.40 6.23 9.50
C ILE A 9 15.55 4.98 9.23
N PHE A 10 15.73 4.34 8.07
CA PHE A 10 15.02 3.12 7.71
C PHE A 10 15.36 1.95 8.65
N GLU A 11 16.64 1.77 9.01
CA GLU A 11 17.06 0.74 9.97
C GLU A 11 16.63 1.05 11.40
N GLU A 12 16.58 2.33 11.78
CA GLU A 12 16.03 2.76 13.07
C GLU A 12 14.53 2.44 13.17
N MET A 13 13.80 2.50 12.06
CA MET A 13 12.40 2.10 11.94
C MET A 13 12.19 0.58 11.82
N GLY A 14 13.25 -0.23 11.93
CA GLY A 14 13.18 -1.69 11.83
C GLY A 14 13.25 -2.25 10.40
N GLY A 15 13.49 -1.41 9.39
CA GLY A 15 13.77 -1.83 8.03
C GLY A 15 15.12 -2.55 7.90
N THR A 16 15.23 -3.41 6.90
CA THR A 16 16.47 -4.16 6.62
C THR A 16 16.88 -3.99 5.16
N TYR A 17 18.17 -4.18 4.85
CA TYR A 17 18.66 -4.13 3.47
C TYR A 17 19.19 -5.49 3.02
N ILE A 18 18.98 -5.82 1.75
CA ILE A 18 19.70 -6.92 1.08
C ILE A 18 20.85 -6.35 0.27
N ARG A 19 22.01 -7.02 0.24
CA ARG A 19 23.11 -6.64 -0.64
C ARG A 19 22.91 -7.25 -2.02
N HIS A 20 22.89 -6.41 -3.05
CA HIS A 20 22.81 -6.82 -4.45
C HIS A 20 23.94 -6.16 -5.25
N GLY A 21 25.02 -6.91 -5.49
CA GLY A 21 26.27 -6.36 -6.04
C GLY A 21 26.89 -5.36 -5.06
N ASP A 22 27.15 -4.14 -5.56
CA ASP A 22 27.74 -3.03 -4.80
C ASP A 22 26.69 -2.18 -4.05
N TYR A 23 25.41 -2.54 -4.13
CA TYR A 23 24.31 -1.77 -3.56
C TYR A 23 23.59 -2.52 -2.43
N PHE A 24 23.06 -1.75 -1.48
CA PHE A 24 22.12 -2.22 -0.45
C PHE A 24 20.70 -1.78 -0.83
N ILE A 25 19.81 -2.73 -1.04
CA ILE A 25 18.42 -2.52 -1.46
C ILE A 25 17.49 -2.76 -0.27
N PRO A 26 16.59 -1.81 0.06
CA PRO A 26 15.69 -1.97 1.20
C PRO A 26 14.72 -3.14 0.98
N CYS A 27 14.59 -3.99 2.00
CA CYS A 27 13.59 -5.06 2.09
C CYS A 27 12.22 -4.42 2.33
N LEU A 28 11.46 -4.19 1.25
CA LEU A 28 10.09 -3.72 1.35
C LEU A 28 9.14 -4.91 1.33
N THR A 29 8.36 -5.07 2.39
CA THR A 29 7.25 -6.03 2.46
C THR A 29 5.94 -5.26 2.45
N LEU A 30 5.00 -5.69 1.61
CA LEU A 30 3.63 -5.17 1.69
C LEU A 30 3.01 -5.63 3.00
N THR A 31 2.30 -4.74 3.68
CA THR A 31 1.43 -5.13 4.79
C THR A 31 0.32 -6.01 4.25
N GLU A 32 -0.06 -7.04 5.00
CA GLU A 32 -1.23 -7.84 4.66
C GLU A 32 -2.47 -6.93 4.66
N GLU A 33 -3.09 -6.77 3.49
CA GLU A 33 -4.40 -6.15 3.40
C GLU A 33 -5.46 -7.16 3.83
N GLU A 34 -6.45 -6.72 4.60
CA GLU A 34 -7.64 -7.54 4.86
C GLU A 34 -8.31 -7.87 3.53
N GLN A 35 -8.25 -9.14 3.13
CA GLN A 35 -8.92 -9.63 1.92
C GLN A 35 -10.42 -9.74 2.18
N ARG A 36 -11.11 -8.61 2.17
CA ARG A 36 -12.58 -8.55 2.22
C ARG A 36 -13.12 -8.80 0.82
N PHE A 37 -14.18 -9.60 0.72
CA PHE A 37 -14.82 -9.92 -0.55
C PHE A 37 -15.51 -8.67 -1.12
N ILE A 38 -15.25 -8.35 -2.39
CA ILE A 38 -15.89 -7.25 -3.11
C ILE A 38 -16.83 -7.86 -4.15
N GLY A 39 -18.13 -7.80 -3.86
CA GLY A 39 -19.17 -8.33 -4.72
C GLY A 39 -19.59 -7.37 -5.84
N VAL A 40 -20.81 -7.58 -6.34
CA VAL A 40 -21.32 -6.88 -7.53
C VAL A 40 -21.52 -5.39 -7.26
N TRP A 41 -21.92 -5.01 -6.04
CA TRP A 41 -22.17 -3.61 -5.69
C TRP A 41 -20.87 -2.83 -5.54
N GLY A 42 -19.88 -3.42 -4.87
CA GLY A 42 -18.53 -2.85 -4.82
C GLY A 42 -17.93 -2.66 -6.21
N GLN A 43 -18.06 -3.63 -7.12
CA GLN A 43 -17.56 -3.51 -8.49
C GLN A 43 -18.31 -2.45 -9.32
N ARG A 44 -19.63 -2.34 -9.16
CA ARG A 44 -20.43 -1.28 -9.81
C ARG A 44 -20.01 0.10 -9.32
N HIS A 45 -19.81 0.25 -8.02
CA HIS A 45 -19.37 1.51 -7.43
C HIS A 45 -17.95 1.88 -7.84
N LEU A 46 -17.05 0.89 -7.94
CA LEU A 46 -15.72 1.11 -8.53
C LEU A 46 -15.80 1.67 -9.95
N ARG A 47 -16.69 1.14 -10.80
CA ARG A 47 -16.90 1.67 -12.16
C ARG A 47 -17.41 3.11 -12.10
N TYR A 48 -18.40 3.39 -11.27
CA TYR A 48 -18.90 4.75 -11.04
C TYR A 48 -17.79 5.72 -10.61
N LEU A 49 -16.93 5.31 -9.68
CA LEU A 49 -15.82 6.13 -9.20
C LEU A 49 -14.83 6.46 -10.33
N LYS A 50 -14.49 5.48 -11.17
CA LYS A 50 -13.58 5.69 -12.31
C LYS A 50 -14.17 6.62 -13.37
N GLU A 51 -15.45 6.46 -13.68
CA GLU A 51 -16.12 7.21 -14.76
C GLU A 51 -16.52 8.63 -14.33
N TYR A 52 -16.99 8.80 -13.11
CA TYR A 52 -17.64 10.06 -12.68
C TYR A 52 -16.95 10.75 -11.49
N ARG A 53 -16.13 10.06 -10.70
CA ARG A 53 -15.48 10.60 -9.49
C ARG A 53 -13.97 10.32 -9.47
N ARG A 54 -13.28 10.57 -10.58
CA ARG A 54 -11.86 10.24 -10.76
C ARG A 54 -10.95 10.73 -9.63
N SER A 55 -11.15 11.94 -9.10
CA SER A 55 -10.36 12.45 -7.98
C SER A 55 -10.54 11.62 -6.70
N VAL A 56 -11.76 11.18 -6.42
CA VAL A 56 -12.05 10.31 -5.26
C VAL A 56 -11.41 8.95 -5.46
N TYR A 57 -11.56 8.36 -6.65
CA TYR A 57 -10.90 7.10 -7.01
C TYR A 57 -9.39 7.16 -6.78
N LEU A 58 -8.74 8.21 -7.31
CA LEU A 58 -7.29 8.37 -7.19
C LEU A 58 -6.87 8.56 -5.74
N ASN A 59 -7.59 9.36 -4.95
CA ASN A 59 -7.30 9.56 -3.53
C ASN A 59 -7.44 8.26 -2.73
N LEU A 60 -8.47 7.44 -3.01
CA LEU A 60 -8.64 6.13 -2.37
C LEU A 60 -7.54 5.15 -2.77
N LEU A 61 -7.13 5.17 -4.03
CA LEU A 61 -6.06 4.32 -4.55
C LEU A 61 -4.71 4.69 -3.93
N THR A 62 -4.35 5.97 -3.90
CA THR A 62 -3.05 6.43 -3.36
C THR A 62 -2.97 6.35 -1.85
N SER A 63 -4.10 6.42 -1.15
CA SER A 63 -4.16 6.20 0.30
C SER A 63 -4.18 4.73 0.72
N GLY A 64 -4.29 3.78 -0.22
CA GLY A 64 -4.40 2.35 0.06
C GLY A 64 -5.74 1.94 0.70
N ARG A 65 -6.78 2.79 0.63
CA ARG A 65 -8.08 2.56 1.29
C ARG A 65 -9.19 2.11 0.34
N LEU A 66 -8.87 1.89 -0.93
CA LEU A 66 -9.87 1.56 -1.94
C LEU A 66 -10.59 0.25 -1.62
N ASN A 67 -9.86 -0.81 -1.27
CA ASN A 67 -10.44 -2.13 -1.04
C ASN A 67 -11.40 -2.14 0.17
N SER A 68 -10.99 -1.54 1.28
CA SER A 68 -11.86 -1.42 2.47
C SER A 68 -13.11 -0.60 2.18
N TYR A 69 -12.97 0.54 1.49
CA TYR A 69 -14.11 1.36 1.09
C TYR A 69 -15.11 0.60 0.21
N LEU A 70 -14.64 -0.19 -0.76
CA LEU A 70 -15.52 -0.98 -1.63
C LEU A 70 -16.19 -2.14 -0.89
N ALA A 71 -15.49 -2.74 0.08
CA ALA A 71 -16.07 -3.76 0.95
C ALA A 71 -17.18 -3.17 1.84
N ASP A 72 -16.97 -1.98 2.38
CA ASP A 72 -17.99 -1.28 3.18
C ASP A 72 -19.24 -0.95 2.34
N ILE A 73 -19.09 -0.65 1.04
CA ILE A 73 -20.21 -0.44 0.11
C ILE A 73 -20.95 -1.75 -0.21
N GLU A 74 -20.28 -2.90 -0.21
CA GLU A 74 -20.91 -4.19 -0.42
C GLU A 74 -21.76 -4.62 0.80
N GLU A 75 -21.38 -4.22 2.00
CA GLU A 75 -22.08 -4.53 3.25
C GLU A 75 -23.25 -3.58 3.57
N GLN A 76 -23.44 -2.52 2.78
CA GLN A 76 -24.56 -1.57 2.88
C GLN A 76 -25.85 -2.12 2.27
#